data_AF-A0A5A7S021-F1
#
_entry.id   AF-A0A5A7S021-F1
#
_cell.length_a   1.000
_cell.length_b   1.000
_cell.length_c   1.000
_cell.angle_alpha   90.00
_cell.angle_beta   90.00
_cell.angle_gamma   90.00
#
_symmetry.space_group_name_H-M   'P 1'
#
loop_
_entity.id
_entity.type
_entity.pdbx_description
1 polymer ?
#
loop_
_entity_poly.entity_id
_entity_poly.type
_entity_poly.pdbx_seq_one_letter_code
_entity_poly.pdbx_strand_id
1 'polypeptide(L)' 'ENEEVVDHLLRNTDAEIEEIDLPLRRREPFANFGDREYTSEVRKCLRIHPQDNDTEGFFVAKMRKP' A
#
# COMPACT_ATOMS: atom_id res chain seq x y z
N GLU A 1 8.69 6.74 0.23
CA GLU A 1 7.63 7.40 -0.60
C GLU A 1 6.30 6.67 -0.59
N ASN A 2 6.23 5.36 -0.85
CA ASN A 2 4.96 4.63 -0.91
C ASN A 2 4.53 4.08 0.46
N GLU A 3 4.91 2.84 0.76
CA GLU A 3 4.55 2.11 1.98
C GLU A 3 4.85 2.90 3.26
N GLU A 4 5.98 3.61 3.28
CA GLU A 4 6.40 4.49 4.39
C GLU A 4 5.45 5.66 4.64
N VAL A 5 4.87 6.26 3.60
CA VAL A 5 3.95 7.41 3.77
C VAL A 5 2.60 6.93 4.31
N VAL A 6 2.14 5.76 3.85
CA VAL A 6 0.93 5.13 4.40
C VAL A 6 1.15 4.71 5.85
N ASP A 7 2.27 4.06 6.15
CA ASP A 7 2.67 3.69 7.52
C ASP A 7 2.71 4.91 8.43
N HIS A 8 3.33 6.01 7.97
CA HIS A 8 3.37 7.26 8.72
C HIS A 8 1.96 7.81 8.99
N LEU A 9 1.07 7.83 8.00
CA LEU A 9 -0.30 8.32 8.18
C LEU A 9 -1.07 7.47 9.21
N LEU A 10 -1.00 6.14 9.10
CA LEU A 10 -1.66 5.20 10.00
C LEU A 10 -1.15 5.28 11.44
N ARG A 11 0.15 5.58 11.63
CA ARG A 11 0.73 5.71 12.97
C ARG A 11 0.43 7.05 13.64
N ASN A 12 0.18 8.10 12.87
CA ASN A 12 0.04 9.46 13.39
C ASN A 12 -1.41 9.97 13.41
N THR A 13 -2.37 9.19 12.89
CA THR A 13 -3.78 9.57 12.82
C THR A 13 -4.69 8.41 13.19
N ASP A 14 -5.99 8.68 13.28
CA ASP A 14 -7.07 7.71 13.42
C ASP A 14 -7.60 7.22 12.05
N ALA A 15 -6.91 7.53 10.96
CA ALA A 15 -7.26 7.04 9.64
C ALA A 15 -7.13 5.52 9.58
N GLU A 16 -8.09 4.88 8.94
CA GLU A 16 -8.09 3.45 8.70
C GLU A 16 -7.78 3.14 7.24
N ILE A 17 -7.17 1.99 6.97
CA ILE A 17 -6.93 1.51 5.61
C ILE A 17 -7.85 0.34 5.29
N GLU A 18 -8.44 0.41 4.10
CA GLU A 18 -9.31 -0.62 3.56
C GLU A 18 -8.60 -1.45 2.50
N GLU A 19 -8.98 -2.73 2.44
CA GLU A 19 -8.51 -3.60 1.38
C GLU A 19 -9.13 -3.19 0.04
N ILE A 20 -8.31 -3.20 -1.01
CA ILE A 20 -8.75 -2.93 -2.37
C ILE A 20 -8.86 -4.25 -3.11
N ASP A 21 -10.08 -4.63 -3.48
CA ASP A 21 -10.32 -5.80 -4.33
C ASP A 21 -10.62 -5.36 -5.76
N LEU A 22 -9.64 -5.55 -6.65
CA LEU A 22 -9.75 -5.26 -8.07
C LEU A 22 -9.23 -6.47 -8.88
N PRO A 23 -9.82 -6.78 -10.04
CA PRO A 23 -9.45 -7.91 -10.88
C PRO A 23 -8.17 -7.61 -11.70
N LEU A 24 -7.09 -7.25 -11.02
CA LEU A 24 -5.79 -6.90 -11.60
C LEU A 24 -4.67 -7.66 -10.90
N ARG A 25 -3.56 -7.88 -11.62
CA ARG A 25 -2.37 -8.52 -11.05
C ARG A 25 -1.69 -7.53 -10.12
N ARG A 26 -1.61 -7.87 -8.84
CA ARG A 26 -0.97 -7.05 -7.80
C ARG A 26 0.28 -7.75 -7.27
N ARG A 27 1.25 -6.96 -6.84
CA ARG A 27 2.38 -7.45 -6.05
C ARG A 27 2.14 -7.13 -4.59
N GLU A 28 2.66 -7.98 -3.71
CA GLU A 28 2.63 -7.71 -2.28
C GLU A 28 3.44 -6.45 -1.97
N PRO A 29 2.88 -5.50 -1.21
CA PRO A 29 3.63 -4.36 -0.70
C PRO A 29 4.78 -4.83 0.20
N PHE A 30 5.82 -4.02 0.28
CA PHE A 30 6.93 -4.34 1.18
C PHE A 30 6.49 -4.22 2.63
N ALA A 31 6.69 -5.28 3.42
CA ALA A 31 6.54 -5.22 4.87
C ALA A 31 7.73 -4.52 5.53
N ASN A 32 8.92 -4.70 4.94
CA ASN A 32 10.18 -4.12 5.41
C ASN A 32 10.95 -3.54 4.22
N PHE A 33 11.61 -2.40 4.43
CA PHE A 33 12.47 -1.79 3.42
C PHE A 33 13.69 -1.14 4.07
N GLY A 34 14.88 -1.67 3.79
CA GLY A 34 16.10 -1.32 4.53
C GLY A 34 15.97 -1.68 6.01
N ASP A 35 16.23 -0.72 6.89
CA ASP A 35 16.09 -0.87 8.35
C ASP A 35 14.70 -0.50 8.88
N ARG A 36 13.72 -0.26 8.00
CA ARG A 36 12.37 0.15 8.37
C ARG A 36 11.39 -1.01 8.30
N GLU A 37 10.63 -1.17 9.37
CA GLU A 37 9.51 -2.12 9.50
C GLU A 37 8.18 -1.36 9.49
N TYR A 38 7.30 -1.73 8.57
CA TYR A 38 6.00 -1.10 8.40
C TYR A 38 4.90 -1.89 9.12
N THR A 39 3.79 -1.21 9.43
CA THR A 39 2.63 -1.89 10.01
C THR A 39 2.12 -2.98 9.05
N SER A 40 1.55 -4.05 9.62
CA SER A 40 0.91 -5.12 8.84
C SER A 40 -0.21 -4.62 7.93
N GLU A 41 -0.82 -3.48 8.26
CA GLU A 41 -1.93 -2.89 7.53
C GLU A 41 -1.52 -2.38 6.14
N VAL A 42 -0.24 -2.07 5.93
CA VAL A 42 0.29 -1.65 4.62
C VAL A 42 0.09 -2.72 3.54
N ARG A 43 -0.06 -4.00 3.92
CA ARG A 43 -0.38 -5.10 3.00
C ARG A 43 -1.70 -4.93 2.26
N LYS A 44 -2.60 -4.07 2.76
CA LYS A 44 -3.88 -3.73 2.10
C LYS A 44 -3.71 -2.78 0.91
N CYS A 45 -2.52 -2.19 0.73
CA CYS A 45 -2.21 -1.36 -0.44
C CYS A 45 -2.07 -2.22 -1.71
N LEU A 46 -2.28 -1.59 -2.86
CA LEU A 46 -1.98 -2.18 -4.16
C LEU A 46 -0.66 -1.66 -4.69
N ARG A 47 0.20 -2.59 -5.10
CA ARG A 47 1.40 -2.31 -5.88
C ARG A 47 1.25 -2.94 -7.26
N ILE A 48 1.26 -2.10 -8.28
CA ILE A 48 1.06 -2.49 -9.68
C ILE A 48 2.36 -2.23 -10.43
N HIS A 49 2.96 -3.29 -10.95
CA HIS A 49 4.13 -3.18 -11.82
C HIS A 49 3.71 -3.17 -13.29
N PRO A 50 4.43 -2.44 -14.16
CA PRO A 50 4.08 -2.33 -15.57
C PRO A 50 3.90 -3.68 -16.27
N GLN A 51 4.85 -4.59 -16.04
CA GLN A 51 4.86 -5.92 -16.66
C GLN A 51 3.70 -6.84 -16.26
N ASP A 52 2.99 -6.51 -15.18
CA ASP A 52 1.93 -7.38 -14.66
C ASP A 52 0.56 -7.08 -15.30
N ASN A 53 0.33 -5.85 -15.80
CA ASN A 53 -0.97 -5.44 -16.32
C ASN A 53 -0.93 -4.66 -17.64
N ASP A 54 0.24 -4.53 -18.29
CA ASP A 54 0.41 -3.68 -19.48
C ASP A 54 0.01 -2.22 -19.18
N THR A 55 0.40 -1.74 -18.00
CA THR A 55 0.14 -0.38 -17.52
C THR A 55 1.45 0.31 -17.12
N GLU A 56 1.36 1.56 -16.67
CA GLU A 56 2.45 2.18 -15.92
C GLU A 56 2.52 1.63 -14.47
N GLY A 57 3.59 1.98 -13.75
CA GLY A 57 3.77 1.59 -12.36
C GLY A 57 2.93 2.45 -11.43
N PHE A 58 2.14 1.82 -10.55
CA PHE A 58 1.27 2.52 -9.60
C PHE A 58 1.36 1.94 -8.20
N PHE A 59 1.14 2.82 -7.22
CA PHE A 59 0.91 2.47 -5.82
C PHE A 59 -0.39 3.11 -5.36
N VAL A 60 -1.32 2.32 -4.82
CA VAL A 60 -2.66 2.79 -4.44
C VAL A 60 -2.97 2.35 -3.01
N ALA A 61 -3.42 3.29 -2.18
CA ALA A 61 -3.93 3.04 -0.84
C ALA A 61 -5.34 3.62 -0.72
N LYS A 62 -6.26 2.86 -0.12
CA LYS A 62 -7.64 3.30 0.12
C LYS A 62 -7.80 3.63 1.60
N MET A 63 -7.96 4.91 1.90
CA MET A 63 -8.06 5.41 3.26
C MET A 63 -9.51 5.72 3.62
N ARG A 64 -9.93 5.34 4.82
CA ARG A 64 -11.20 5.72 5.43
C ARG A 64 -10.91 6.73 6.55
N LYS A 65 -11.54 7.89 6.44
CA LYS A 65 -11.64 8.83 7.57
C LYS A 65 -12.72 8.32 8.53
N PRO A 66 -12.48 8.31 9.85
CA PRO A 66 -13.52 7.96 10.82
C PRO A 66 -14.73 8.90 10.79
#